data_AF-A0A7S9DQI5-F1
#
_entry.id   AF-A0A7S9DQI5-F1
#
_cell.length_a   1.000
_cell.length_b   1.000
_cell.length_c   1.000
_cell.angle_alpha   90.00
_cell.angle_beta   90.00
_cell.angle_gamma   90.00
#
_symmetry.space_group_name_H-M   'P 1'
#
loop_
_entity.id
_entity.type
_entity.pdbx_description
1 polymer ?
#
loop_
_entity_poly.entity_id
_entity_poly.type
_entity_poly.pdbx_seq_one_letter_code
_entity_poly.pdbx_strand_id
1 'polypeptide(L)'
;MLQYITQGRIKCDTPTGQVFIIQANVLKSLKQFIQLESDSPESGGILIGRTDIETKAKIIESFTSPMEGDCQTRMSFFRSKVSVR
;
A
#
# COMPACT_ATOMS: atom_id res chain seq x y z
N MET A 1 16.41 4.76 6.42
CA MET A 1 16.40 6.23 6.22
C MET A 1 15.61 6.50 4.96
N LEU A 2 14.62 7.40 4.96
CA LEU A 2 13.84 7.71 3.74
C LEU A 2 14.70 8.59 2.84
N GLN A 3 15.02 8.10 1.64
CA GLN A 3 15.73 8.90 0.63
C GLN A 3 14.74 9.26 -0.47
N TYR A 4 14.49 10.56 -0.64
CA TYR A 4 13.77 11.07 -1.79
C TYR A 4 14.68 10.96 -3.01
N ILE A 5 14.33 10.08 -3.95
CA ILE A 5 14.97 10.08 -5.26
C ILE A 5 14.21 11.09 -6.10
N THR A 6 14.93 12.00 -6.76
CA THR A 6 14.45 13.16 -7.54
C THR A 6 13.56 12.84 -8.75
N GLN A 7 12.99 11.63 -8.83
CA GLN A 7 12.17 11.14 -9.94
C GLN A 7 10.73 10.79 -9.53
N GLY A 8 10.21 11.40 -8.45
CA GLY A 8 8.84 11.11 -7.99
C GLY A 8 8.70 9.68 -7.48
N ARG A 9 9.71 9.18 -6.77
CA ARG A 9 9.68 7.89 -6.09
C ARG A 9 10.31 8.03 -4.71
N ILE A 10 9.77 7.30 -3.74
CA ILE A 10 10.36 7.22 -2.40
C ILE A 10 11.10 5.89 -2.29
N LYS A 11 12.36 5.94 -1.84
CA LYS A 11 13.15 4.77 -1.48
C LYS A 11 13.11 4.58 0.03
N CYS A 12 12.78 3.36 0.44
CA CYS A 12 12.73 2.93 1.83
C CYS A 12 13.68 1.74 2.04
N ASP A 13 14.70 1.91 2.86
CA ASP A 13 15.56 0.81 3.31
C ASP A 13 14.99 0.21 4.61
N THR A 14 14.81 -1.11 4.66
CA THR A 14 14.40 -1.82 5.88
C THR A 14 15.61 -2.24 6.72
N PRO A 15 15.43 -2.51 8.04
CA PRO A 15 16.49 -3.07 8.88
C PRO A 15 17.03 -4.42 8.39
N THR A 16 16.25 -5.17 7.61
CA THR A 16 16.65 -6.44 6.99
C THR A 16 17.47 -6.26 5.71
N GLY A 17 17.76 -5.02 5.29
CA GLY A 17 18.47 -4.70 4.06
C GLY A 17 17.62 -4.78 2.79
N GLN A 18 16.31 -5.05 2.92
CA GLN A 18 15.40 -5.03 1.78
C GLN A 18 15.09 -3.57 1.41
N VAL A 19 15.26 -3.27 0.12
CA VAL A 19 14.90 -1.95 -0.43
C VAL A 19 13.51 -2.01 -1.04
N PHE A 20 12.67 -1.04 -0.70
CA PHE A 20 11.40 -0.75 -1.35
C PHE A 20 11.47 0.58 -2.09
N ILE A 21 10.89 0.62 -3.29
CA ILE A 21 10.73 1.84 -4.08
C ILE A 21 9.24 2.00 -4.35
N ILE A 22 8.66 3.12 -3.90
CA ILE A 22 7.23 3.39 -4.07
C ILE A 22 7.07 4.58 -5.00
N GLN A 23 6.29 4.43 -6.06
CA GLN A 23 6.00 5.54 -6.96
C GLN A 23 5.15 6.62 -6.25
N ALA A 24 5.43 7.91 -6.52
CA ALA A 24 4.76 9.01 -5.83
C ALA A 24 3.26 9.11 -6.18
N ASN A 25 2.86 8.70 -7.37
CA ASN A 25 1.44 8.57 -7.73
C ASN A 25 0.73 7.55 -6.82
N VAL A 26 1.36 6.40 -6.54
CA VAL A 26 0.83 5.40 -5.60
C VAL A 26 0.67 6.02 -4.22
N LEU A 27 1.69 6.72 -3.71
CA LEU A 27 1.62 7.39 -2.41
C LEU A 27 0.54 8.47 -2.35
N LYS A 28 0.40 9.28 -3.41
CA LYS A 28 -0.65 10.30 -3.51
C LYS A 28 -2.03 9.64 -3.46
N SER A 29 -2.23 8.54 -4.17
CA SER A 29 -3.49 7.80 -4.16
C SER A 29 -3.73 7.10 -2.83
N LEU A 30 -2.69 6.58 -2.16
CA LEU A 30 -2.83 5.96 -0.84
C LEU A 30 -3.30 6.94 0.24
N LYS A 31 -3.05 8.24 0.05
CA LYS A 31 -3.51 9.30 0.97
C LYS A 31 -5.02 9.28 1.20
N GLN A 32 -5.82 8.82 0.23
CA GLN A 32 -7.28 8.77 0.35
C GLN A 32 -7.76 7.73 1.37
N PHE A 33 -6.90 6.79 1.78
CA PHE A 33 -7.23 5.71 2.72
C PHE A 33 -6.80 6.00 4.17
N ILE A 34 -6.27 7.21 4.43
CA ILE A 34 -5.88 7.61 5.78
C ILE A 34 -7.15 7.91 6.59
N GLN A 35 -7.21 7.38 7.81
CA GLN A 35 -8.26 7.71 8.78
C GLN A 35 -8.00 9.09 9.40
N LEU A 36 -8.60 10.13 8.82
CA LEU A 36 -8.43 11.50 9.30
C LEU A 36 -9.38 11.83 10.46
N GLU A 37 -10.61 11.30 10.43
CA GLU A 37 -11.64 11.57 11.43
C GLU A 37 -11.78 10.42 12.44
N SER A 38 -12.46 10.69 13.56
CA SER A 38 -12.72 9.70 14.61
C SER A 38 -13.59 8.53 14.15
N ASP A 39 -14.42 8.73 13.12
CA ASP A 39 -15.33 7.74 12.55
C ASP A 39 -14.88 7.21 11.18
N SER A 40 -13.76 7.72 10.64
CA SER A 40 -13.21 7.24 9.36
C SER A 40 -12.88 5.74 9.47
N PRO A 41 -13.45 4.88 8.62
CA PRO A 41 -13.21 3.44 8.71
C PRO A 41 -11.78 3.08 8.31
N GLU A 42 -11.25 2.00 8.86
CA GLU A 42 -9.98 1.43 8.41
C GLU A 42 -10.16 0.94 6.98
N SER A 43 -9.13 1.15 6.17
CA SER A 43 -9.10 0.65 4.80
C SER A 43 -7.98 -0.36 4.65
N GLY A 44 -8.11 -1.21 3.63
CA GLY A 44 -7.14 -2.24 3.33
C GLY A 44 -7.04 -2.52 1.84
N GLY A 45 -6.17 -3.46 1.51
CA GLY A 45 -5.83 -3.76 0.13
C GLY A 45 -4.48 -4.45 0.03
N ILE A 46 -4.01 -4.60 -1.20
CA ILE A 46 -2.73 -5.25 -1.52
C ILE A 46 -1.90 -4.25 -2.31
N LEU A 47 -0.63 -4.09 -1.93
CA LEU A 47 0.36 -3.37 -2.73
C LEU A 47 0.88 -4.31 -3.82
N ILE A 48 0.87 -3.83 -5.06
CA ILE A 48 1.24 -4.61 -6.24
C ILE A 48 2.47 -3.97 -6.88
N GLY A 49 3.37 -4.82 -7.36
CA GLY A 49 4.63 -4.38 -7.92
C GLY A 49 5.48 -5.53 -8.40
N ARG A 50 6.77 -5.23 -8.59
CA ARG A 50 7.76 -6.16 -9.12
C ARG A 50 9.05 -6.13 -8.33
N THR A 51 9.87 -7.14 -8.56
CA THR A 51 11.24 -7.16 -8.04
C THR A 51 12.19 -6.81 -9.17
N ASP A 52 13.05 -5.83 -8.94
CA ASP A 52 14.15 -5.54 -9.85
C ASP A 52 15.21 -6.64 -9.78
N ILE A 53 15.63 -7.17 -10.93
CA ILE A 53 16.49 -8.36 -10.97
C ILE A 53 17.92 -8.04 -10.52
N GLU A 54 18.43 -6.86 -10.87
CA GLU A 54 19.81 -6.44 -10.59
C GLU A 54 19.95 -5.98 -9.14
N THR A 55 19.09 -5.07 -8.70
CA THR A 55 19.18 -4.44 -7.38
C THR A 55 18.43 -5.20 -6.29
N LYS A 56 17.59 -6.18 -6.65
CA LYS A 56 16.66 -6.88 -5.76
C LYS A 56 15.65 -5.97 -5.04
N ALA A 57 15.55 -4.71 -5.46
CA ALA A 57 14.60 -3.76 -4.90
C ALA A 57 13.15 -4.18 -5.23
N LYS A 58 12.24 -4.02 -4.28
CA LYS A 58 10.80 -4.21 -4.48
C LYS A 58 10.19 -2.89 -4.94
N ILE A 59 9.76 -2.82 -6.19
CA ILE A 59 9.18 -1.64 -6.80
C ILE A 59 7.66 -1.75 -6.73
N ILE A 60 7.00 -0.87 -5.99
CA ILE A 60 5.54 -0.80 -5.82
C ILE A 60 4.99 0.21 -6.83
N GLU A 61 4.10 -0.26 -7.70
CA GLU A 61 3.60 0.47 -8.87
C GLU A 61 2.08 0.65 -8.85
N SER A 62 1.35 -0.17 -8.09
CA SER A 62 -0.10 -0.05 -7.92
C SER A 62 -0.59 -0.66 -6.60
N PHE A 63 -1.89 -0.59 -6.37
CA PHE A 63 -2.55 -1.18 -5.20
C PHE A 63 -4.00 -1.57 -5.55
N THR A 64 -4.61 -2.42 -4.74
CA THR A 64 -6.06 -2.66 -4.78
C THR A 64 -6.77 -1.80 -3.75
N SER A 65 -7.93 -1.27 -4.08
CA SER A 65 -8.85 -0.71 -3.09
C SER A 65 -9.70 -1.80 -2.45
N PRO A 66 -10.38 -1.50 -1.32
CA PRO A 66 -11.49 -2.30 -0.83
C PRO A 66 -12.50 -2.59 -1.95
N MET A 67 -13.06 -3.80 -1.93
CA MET A 67 -14.03 -4.29 -2.90
C MET A 67 -15.38 -4.56 -2.22
N GLU A 68 -16.41 -4.81 -3.03
CA GLU A 68 -17.70 -5.27 -2.52
C GLU A 68 -17.53 -6.56 -1.70
N GLY A 69 -18.12 -6.58 -0.50
CA GLY A 69 -17.96 -7.67 0.46
C GLY A 69 -16.80 -7.49 1.45
N ASP A 70 -15.90 -6.51 1.25
CA ASP A 70 -14.93 -6.16 2.29
C ASP A 70 -15.63 -5.46 3.45
N CYS A 71 -15.26 -5.82 4.68
CA CYS A 71 -15.76 -5.21 5.88
C CYS A 71 -14.76 -4.17 6.38
N GLN A 72 -15.23 -2.93 6.52
CA GLN A 72 -14.46 -1.79 7.02
C GLN A 72 -15.15 -1.21 8.25
N THR A 73 -14.48 -1.28 9.40
CA THR A 73 -14.91 -0.63 10.65
C THR A 73 -13.85 0.37 11.09
N ARG A 74 -14.11 1.17 12.13
CA ARG A 74 -13.11 2.12 12.65
C ARG A 74 -11.80 1.49 13.10
N MET A 75 -11.83 0.21 13.51
CA MET A 75 -10.70 -0.48 14.14
C MET A 75 -10.37 -1.83 13.49
N SER A 76 -10.96 -2.13 12.33
CA SER A 76 -10.62 -3.34 11.59
C SER A 76 -11.01 -3.24 10.12
N PHE A 77 -10.15 -3.80 9.27
CA PHE A 77 -10.43 -4.17 7.89
C PHE A 77 -10.28 -5.69 7.73
N PHE A 78 -11.26 -6.36 7.10
CA PHE A 78 -11.13 -7.75 6.71
C PHE A 78 -11.97 -8.09 5.48
N ARG A 79 -11.49 -9.05 4.68
CA ARG A 79 -12.24 -9.56 3.55
C ARG A 79 -13.27 -10.57 4.06
N SER A 80 -14.56 -10.30 3.86
CA SER A 80 -15.58 -11.32 4.10
C SER A 80 -15.28 -12.53 3.22
N LYS A 81 -15.42 -13.75 3.76
CA LYS A 81 -15.38 -14.94 2.90
C LYS A 81 -16.55 -14.80 1.94
N VAL A 82 -16.26 -14.69 0.64
CA VAL A 82 -17.27 -14.88 -0.40
C VAL A 82 -17.86 -16.28 -0.17
N SER A 83 -19.04 -16.37 0.43
CA SER A 83 -19.87 -17.54 0.25
C SER A 83 -20.30 -17.49 -1.21
N VAL A 84 -19.52 -18.14 -2.07
CA VAL A 84 -20.01 -18.58 -3.36
C VAL A 84 -21.14 -19.55 -3.03
N ARG A 85 -22.38 -19.07 -3.11
CA ARG A 85 -23.58 -19.90 -3.13
C ARG A 85 -23.84 -20.33 -4.56
#